data_AF-M1PC70-F1
#
_entry.id   AF-M1PC70-F1
#
_cell.length_a   1.000
_cell.length_b   1.000
_cell.length_c   1.000
_cell.angle_alpha   90.00
_cell.angle_beta   90.00
_cell.angle_gamma   90.00
#
_symmetry.space_group_name_H-M   'P 1'
#
loop_
_entity.id
_entity.type
_entity.pdbx_description
1 polymer ?
#
loop_
_entity_poly.entity_id
_entity_poly.type
_entity_poly.pdbx_seq_one_letter_code
_entity_poly.pdbx_strand_id
1 'polypeptide(L)'
;MNKYFPFLFLLTIAWLSATNTVHSSEIIEQYPLSIAATRDSVSRWLEKNDLTFQVITTPGGPIHIRSLQLNQGWSIELTPHSPLTTKLTVHVENDTQREENFKELLQYVKDKNTLSFHTTNQQQAQIPATILEKIGTVACINANHQGETVQFSGVFIDRKGLILSTAHDLKEHEEVNIISTINTHFKGDIVKIDFDRDLALIQITTDKDQFIELEGGRNLLGMGEKVFSIGCPVSLRGTISSGFINGPPRMANNQPIWQASMEIQPGSSGSPVFDENGAFVAIVKGRHRVSTGIGFLIPLETVIDFLNEQDKQ
;
A
#
# COMPACT_ATOMS: atom_id res chain seq x y z
N MET A 1 15.38 -92.78 -18.64
CA MET A 1 16.83 -92.63 -18.40
C MET A 1 17.19 -91.16 -18.57
N ASN A 2 17.80 -90.58 -17.52
CA ASN A 2 18.65 -89.37 -17.41
C ASN A 2 18.86 -88.49 -18.67
N LYS A 3 19.02 -87.17 -18.61
CA LYS A 3 19.13 -86.10 -17.61
C LYS A 3 19.21 -84.82 -18.47
N TYR A 4 18.64 -83.68 -18.06
CA TYR A 4 19.24 -82.34 -18.19
C TYR A 4 18.23 -81.30 -17.69
N PHE A 5 18.67 -80.53 -16.69
CA PHE A 5 17.94 -79.52 -15.95
C PHE A 5 18.53 -78.17 -16.38
N PRO A 6 17.79 -77.18 -16.89
CA PRO A 6 18.29 -75.83 -16.98
C PRO A 6 17.85 -75.04 -15.75
N PHE A 7 18.84 -74.40 -15.15
CA PHE A 7 18.78 -73.44 -14.05
C PHE A 7 17.76 -72.33 -14.32
N LEU A 8 16.80 -72.15 -13.41
CA LEU A 8 15.96 -70.95 -13.36
C LEU A 8 16.72 -69.89 -12.55
N PHE A 9 17.25 -68.86 -13.20
CA PHE A 9 17.85 -67.71 -12.53
C PHE A 9 16.71 -66.83 -11.98
N LEU A 10 16.47 -66.90 -10.68
CA LEU A 10 15.53 -66.02 -9.97
C LEU A 10 16.20 -64.64 -9.84
N LEU A 11 15.86 -63.73 -10.76
CA LEU A 11 16.23 -62.32 -10.67
C LEU A 11 15.38 -61.68 -9.56
N THR A 12 15.94 -61.53 -8.37
CA THR A 12 15.32 -60.74 -7.30
C THR A 12 15.33 -59.28 -7.73
N ILE A 13 14.18 -58.77 -8.18
CA ILE A 13 13.97 -57.34 -8.37
C ILE A 13 13.95 -56.72 -6.96
N ALA A 14 15.08 -56.14 -6.57
CA ALA A 14 15.14 -55.23 -5.45
C ALA A 14 14.25 -54.03 -5.77
N TRP A 15 13.10 -53.94 -5.10
CA TRP A 15 12.30 -52.72 -5.06
C TRP A 15 13.13 -51.67 -4.32
N LEU A 16 13.87 -50.87 -5.08
CA LEU A 16 14.41 -49.62 -4.59
C LEU A 16 13.21 -48.67 -4.42
N SER A 17 12.69 -48.59 -3.20
CA SER A 17 11.79 -47.51 -2.82
C SER A 17 12.60 -46.22 -2.89
N ALA A 18 12.62 -45.58 -4.06
CA ALA A 18 13.07 -44.21 -4.18
C ALA A 18 12.10 -43.38 -3.33
N THR A 19 12.54 -43.02 -2.12
CA THR A 19 11.93 -41.92 -1.40
C THR A 19 12.16 -40.69 -2.27
N ASN A 20 11.12 -40.28 -3.01
CA ASN A 20 11.09 -38.98 -3.66
C ASN A 20 11.18 -37.94 -2.56
N THR A 21 12.41 -37.53 -2.25
CA THR A 21 12.69 -36.39 -1.39
C THR A 21 12.29 -35.17 -2.19
N VAL A 22 11.09 -34.65 -1.95
CA VAL A 22 10.65 -33.36 -2.46
C VAL A 22 11.65 -32.32 -1.92
N HIS A 23 12.56 -31.86 -2.77
CA HIS A 23 13.54 -30.83 -2.43
C HIS A 23 12.84 -29.46 -2.48
N SER A 24 12.38 -28.97 -1.33
CA SER A 24 11.97 -27.59 -1.15
C SER A 24 13.22 -26.72 -0.90
N SER A 25 13.27 -25.54 -1.53
CA SER A 25 14.29 -24.54 -1.23
C SER A 25 13.60 -23.21 -0.96
N GLU A 26 14.10 -22.48 0.02
CA GLU A 26 13.67 -21.12 0.37
C GLU A 26 14.74 -20.14 -0.10
N ILE A 27 14.34 -19.14 -0.89
CA ILE A 27 15.26 -18.07 -1.32
C ILE A 27 14.70 -16.73 -0.85
N ILE A 28 15.54 -15.92 -0.22
CA ILE A 28 15.16 -14.67 0.45
C ILE A 28 15.99 -13.51 -0.11
N GLU A 29 15.33 -12.46 -0.60
CA GLU A 29 16.01 -11.22 -1.03
C GLU A 29 15.22 -9.97 -0.62
N GLN A 30 15.93 -8.86 -0.36
CA GLN A 30 15.32 -7.56 -0.07
C GLN A 30 15.30 -6.68 -1.33
N TYR A 31 14.15 -6.07 -1.59
CA TYR A 31 13.89 -5.27 -2.77
C TYR A 31 13.60 -3.82 -2.43
N PRO A 32 14.13 -2.83 -3.18
CA PRO A 32 13.85 -1.41 -3.00
C PRO A 32 12.50 -1.01 -3.62
N LEU A 33 11.47 -1.82 -3.38
CA LEU A 33 10.11 -1.59 -3.84
C LEU A 33 9.14 -1.73 -2.68
N SER A 34 8.07 -0.93 -2.68
CA SER A 34 6.95 -1.13 -1.77
C SER A 34 6.32 -2.52 -1.99
N ILE A 35 5.61 -3.02 -0.99
CA ILE A 35 5.00 -4.36 -1.09
C ILE A 35 3.97 -4.43 -2.21
N ALA A 36 3.29 -3.32 -2.51
CA ALA A 36 2.36 -3.20 -3.63
C ALA A 36 3.07 -3.26 -4.98
N ALA A 37 4.15 -2.48 -5.15
CA ALA A 37 4.93 -2.49 -6.39
C ALA A 37 5.62 -3.84 -6.62
N THR A 38 6.08 -4.47 -5.54
CA THR A 38 6.66 -5.84 -5.57
C THR A 38 5.58 -6.85 -5.95
N ARG A 39 4.40 -6.80 -5.32
CA ARG A 39 3.25 -7.66 -5.66
C ARG A 39 2.89 -7.54 -7.13
N ASP A 40 2.70 -6.33 -7.62
CA ASP A 40 2.29 -6.11 -9.01
C ASP A 40 3.35 -6.62 -10.00
N SER A 41 4.63 -6.43 -9.68
CA SER A 41 5.73 -6.93 -10.51
C SER A 41 5.76 -8.46 -10.53
N VAL A 42 5.59 -9.10 -9.38
CA VAL A 42 5.55 -10.57 -9.25
C VAL A 42 4.32 -11.13 -9.97
N SER A 43 3.13 -10.56 -9.76
CA SER A 43 1.90 -11.00 -10.44
C SER A 43 2.03 -10.91 -11.96
N ARG A 44 2.56 -9.80 -12.49
CA ARG A 44 2.79 -9.65 -13.94
C ARG A 44 3.83 -10.64 -14.48
N TRP A 45 4.84 -11.00 -13.69
CA TRP A 45 5.80 -12.02 -14.09
C TRP A 45 5.14 -13.39 -14.18
N LEU A 46 4.32 -13.74 -13.19
CA LEU A 46 3.56 -14.99 -13.19
C LEU A 46 2.59 -15.07 -14.37
N GLU A 47 1.85 -13.99 -14.64
CA GLU A 47 0.97 -13.87 -15.82
C GLU A 47 1.73 -14.02 -17.14
N LYS A 48 2.88 -13.34 -17.28
CA LYS A 48 3.74 -13.43 -18.47
C LYS A 48 4.23 -14.86 -18.72
N ASN A 49 4.39 -15.66 -17.67
CA ASN A 49 4.87 -17.04 -17.73
C ASN A 49 3.72 -18.06 -17.71
N ASP A 50 2.48 -17.64 -17.97
CA ASP A 50 1.28 -18.49 -18.01
C ASP A 50 1.06 -19.30 -16.70
N LEU A 51 1.54 -18.77 -15.58
CA LEU A 51 1.35 -19.35 -14.25
C LEU A 51 0.02 -18.84 -13.68
N THR A 52 -0.90 -19.74 -13.39
CA THR A 52 -2.12 -19.42 -12.66
C THR A 52 -1.81 -19.35 -11.17
N PHE A 53 -2.27 -18.30 -10.49
CA PHE A 53 -1.97 -18.09 -9.07
C PHE A 53 -3.16 -17.50 -8.31
N GLN A 54 -3.08 -17.59 -6.99
CA GLN A 54 -3.96 -16.92 -6.05
C GLN A 54 -3.14 -15.98 -5.19
N VAL A 55 -3.70 -14.79 -4.92
CA VAL A 55 -3.12 -13.84 -3.98
C VAL A 55 -3.94 -13.88 -2.69
N ILE A 56 -3.28 -14.17 -1.58
CA ILE A 56 -3.84 -14.20 -0.24
C ILE A 56 -3.22 -13.03 0.53
N THR A 57 -4.04 -12.06 0.88
CA THR A 57 -3.63 -10.88 1.63
C THR A 57 -4.12 -10.97 3.07
N THR A 58 -3.24 -10.65 4.01
CA THR A 58 -3.59 -10.49 5.42
C THR A 58 -3.54 -9.01 5.79
N PRO A 59 -4.54 -8.45 6.49
CA PRO A 59 -4.54 -7.03 6.86
C PRO A 59 -3.25 -6.64 7.59
N GLY A 60 -2.46 -5.76 6.97
CA GLY A 60 -1.19 -5.29 7.54
C GLY A 60 -0.07 -6.31 7.65
N GLY A 61 -0.26 -7.53 7.12
CA GLY A 61 0.67 -8.66 7.19
C GLY A 61 1.28 -9.01 5.83
N PRO A 62 1.91 -10.19 5.72
CA PRO A 62 2.48 -10.65 4.46
C PRO A 62 1.41 -10.87 3.37
N ILE A 63 1.84 -10.74 2.12
CA ILE A 63 1.08 -11.17 0.94
C ILE A 63 1.64 -12.51 0.48
N HIS A 64 0.79 -13.52 0.39
CA HIS A 64 1.17 -14.82 -0.16
C HIS A 64 0.62 -14.98 -1.57
N ILE A 65 1.48 -15.35 -2.51
CA ILE A 65 1.12 -15.67 -3.89
C ILE A 65 1.42 -17.13 -4.13
N ARG A 66 0.40 -17.94 -4.42
CA ARG A 66 0.53 -19.38 -4.62
C ARG A 66 0.09 -19.80 -6.01
N SER A 67 0.94 -20.56 -6.70
CA SER A 67 0.60 -21.22 -7.96
C SER A 67 -0.55 -22.22 -7.76
N LEU A 68 -1.41 -22.34 -8.76
CA LEU A 68 -2.54 -23.26 -8.83
C LEU A 68 -2.23 -24.54 -9.64
N GLN A 69 -1.02 -24.66 -10.19
CA GLN A 69 -0.65 -25.79 -11.04
C GLN A 69 -0.25 -27.02 -10.21
N LEU A 70 -0.83 -28.18 -10.54
CA LEU A 70 -0.71 -29.43 -9.78
C LEU A 70 0.72 -30.01 -9.71
N ASN A 71 1.61 -29.65 -10.64
CA ASN A 71 2.96 -30.23 -10.76
C ASN A 71 4.11 -29.22 -10.60
N GLN A 72 3.83 -27.92 -10.40
CA GLN A 72 4.83 -26.86 -10.18
C GLN A 72 4.30 -25.86 -9.14
N GLY A 73 4.83 -25.96 -7.92
CA GLY A 73 4.35 -25.18 -6.78
C GLY A 73 5.25 -23.99 -6.49
N TRP A 74 4.93 -22.82 -7.05
CA TRP A 74 5.50 -21.56 -6.58
C TRP A 74 4.68 -21.07 -5.38
N SER A 75 5.34 -20.81 -4.26
CA SER A 75 4.77 -20.11 -3.11
C SER A 75 5.67 -18.94 -2.78
N ILE A 76 5.20 -17.74 -3.11
CA ILE A 76 5.92 -16.48 -2.90
C ILE A 76 5.29 -15.78 -1.70
N GLU A 77 6.11 -15.33 -0.77
CA GLU A 77 5.73 -14.49 0.35
C GLU A 77 6.40 -13.12 0.23
N LEU A 78 5.59 -12.08 0.29
CA LEU A 78 6.03 -10.70 0.33
C LEU A 78 5.83 -10.17 1.74
N THR A 79 6.92 -9.79 2.39
CA THR A 79 6.90 -9.20 3.73
C THR A 79 7.33 -7.75 3.66
N PRO A 80 6.53 -6.80 4.19
CA PRO A 80 6.97 -5.41 4.29
C PRO A 80 8.23 -5.33 5.17
N HIS A 81 9.32 -4.76 4.65
CA HIS A 81 10.51 -4.48 5.44
C HIS A 81 10.60 -3.00 5.83
N SER A 82 10.14 -2.12 4.93
CA SER A 82 9.93 -0.69 5.14
C SER A 82 8.89 -0.19 4.14
N PRO A 83 8.47 1.09 4.16
CA PRO A 83 7.52 1.62 3.18
C PRO A 83 7.98 1.49 1.71
N LEU A 84 9.30 1.52 1.48
CA LEU A 84 9.90 1.45 0.16
C LEU A 84 10.64 0.13 -0.09
N THR A 85 10.63 -0.80 0.88
CA THR A 85 11.38 -2.05 0.74
C THR A 85 10.57 -3.26 1.15
N THR A 86 10.62 -4.30 0.32
CA THR A 86 9.90 -5.56 0.54
C THR A 86 10.90 -6.69 0.60
N LYS A 87 10.73 -7.59 1.55
CA LYS A 87 11.43 -8.87 1.58
C LYS A 87 10.61 -9.88 0.80
N LEU A 88 11.22 -10.43 -0.24
CA LEU A 88 10.66 -11.44 -1.14
C LEU A 88 11.22 -12.81 -0.71
N THR A 89 10.34 -13.70 -0.28
CA THR A 89 10.66 -15.10 0.00
C THR A 89 9.99 -15.97 -1.07
N VAL A 90 10.76 -16.79 -1.77
CA VAL A 90 10.24 -17.69 -2.81
C VAL A 90 10.52 -19.14 -2.42
N HIS A 91 9.44 -19.92 -2.36
CA HIS A 91 9.48 -21.37 -2.23
C HIS A 91 9.05 -21.97 -3.56
N VAL A 92 9.84 -22.92 -4.08
CA VAL A 92 9.53 -23.61 -5.33
C VAL A 92 9.58 -25.12 -5.11
N GLU A 93 8.54 -25.81 -5.53
CA GLU A 93 8.43 -27.27 -5.54
C GLU A 93 8.42 -27.80 -6.98
N ASN A 94 9.21 -28.85 -7.23
CA ASN A 94 9.27 -29.60 -8.50
C ASN A 94 9.62 -28.78 -9.77
N ASP A 95 10.39 -27.69 -9.63
CA ASP A 95 10.99 -26.97 -10.76
C ASP A 95 12.47 -27.37 -10.96
N THR A 96 12.79 -27.91 -12.13
CA THR A 96 14.15 -28.31 -12.55
C THR A 96 14.99 -27.15 -13.09
N GLN A 97 14.39 -25.99 -13.41
CA GLN A 97 15.04 -24.74 -13.86
C GLN A 97 14.94 -23.62 -12.80
N ARG A 98 14.74 -24.02 -11.54
CA ARG A 98 14.44 -23.13 -10.39
C ARG A 98 15.38 -21.93 -10.25
N GLU A 99 16.69 -22.13 -10.36
CA GLU A 99 17.64 -21.03 -10.20
C GLU A 99 17.59 -20.00 -11.35
N GLU A 100 17.30 -20.46 -12.57
CA GLU A 100 17.19 -19.61 -13.75
C GLU A 100 15.87 -18.83 -13.72
N ASN A 101 14.75 -19.51 -13.42
CA ASN A 101 13.43 -18.88 -13.28
C ASN A 101 13.41 -17.87 -12.12
N PHE A 102 14.06 -18.19 -11.00
CA PHE A 102 14.19 -17.25 -9.89
C PHE A 102 15.03 -16.05 -10.29
N LYS A 103 16.20 -16.24 -10.94
CA LYS A 103 16.99 -15.11 -11.47
C LYS A 103 16.21 -14.28 -12.47
N GLU A 104 15.40 -14.89 -13.34
CA GLU A 104 14.52 -14.17 -14.26
C GLU A 104 13.44 -13.38 -13.50
N LEU A 105 12.77 -13.97 -12.52
CA LEU A 105 11.80 -13.27 -11.68
C LEU A 105 12.47 -12.09 -10.97
N LEU A 106 13.64 -12.32 -10.36
CA LEU A 106 14.40 -11.29 -9.67
C LEU A 106 14.77 -10.15 -10.61
N GLN A 107 15.26 -10.49 -11.79
CA GLN A 107 15.63 -9.55 -12.83
C GLN A 107 14.38 -8.85 -13.37
N TYR A 108 13.24 -9.52 -13.50
CA TYR A 108 11.99 -8.92 -13.94
C TYR A 108 11.45 -7.92 -12.93
N VAL A 109 11.49 -8.24 -11.64
CA VAL A 109 11.12 -7.31 -10.56
C VAL A 109 12.07 -6.10 -10.54
N LYS A 110 13.35 -6.27 -10.89
CA LYS A 110 14.34 -5.18 -11.04
C LYS A 110 14.12 -4.34 -12.33
N ASP A 111 13.91 -5.01 -13.47
CA ASP A 111 13.90 -4.43 -14.83
C ASP A 111 12.54 -3.87 -15.26
N LYS A 112 11.42 -4.43 -14.77
CA LYS A 112 10.09 -3.90 -15.10
C LYS A 112 9.71 -2.68 -14.29
N ASN A 113 10.46 -2.36 -13.24
CA ASN A 113 10.47 -1.00 -12.66
C ASN A 113 11.36 -0.02 -13.44
N THR A 114 12.14 -0.50 -14.42
CA THR A 114 12.79 0.34 -15.44
C THR A 114 12.00 0.39 -16.75
N LEU A 115 11.13 -0.59 -17.07
CA LEU A 115 10.52 -0.75 -18.41
C LEU A 115 9.02 -1.17 -18.44
N SER A 116 8.21 -0.91 -17.42
CA SER A 116 6.74 -0.97 -17.54
C SER A 116 6.04 0.19 -16.83
N PHE A 117 6.48 1.37 -17.23
CA PHE A 117 5.68 2.59 -17.28
C PHE A 117 5.07 2.68 -18.68
N HIS A 118 4.00 1.94 -18.97
CA HIS A 118 3.19 2.27 -20.14
C HIS A 118 2.34 3.50 -19.81
N THR A 119 2.94 4.64 -20.13
CA THR A 119 2.36 5.93 -20.48
C THR A 119 0.91 5.85 -20.96
N THR A 120 0.00 6.42 -20.17
CA THR A 120 -0.72 7.59 -20.69
C THR A 120 0.16 8.80 -20.41
N ASN A 121 0.63 9.43 -21.49
CA ASN A 121 1.53 10.58 -21.48
C ASN A 121 1.06 11.70 -20.53
N GLN A 122 1.71 11.85 -19.37
CA GLN A 122 2.68 12.91 -19.05
C GLN A 122 3.11 12.78 -17.57
N GLN A 123 4.43 12.78 -17.35
CA GLN A 123 5.10 13.01 -16.05
C GLN A 123 4.82 12.05 -14.88
N GLN A 124 5.38 10.84 -14.93
CA GLN A 124 5.97 10.26 -13.71
C GLN A 124 7.29 10.97 -13.41
N ALA A 125 7.19 12.17 -12.85
CA ALA A 125 8.31 12.77 -12.14
C ALA A 125 8.75 11.80 -11.04
N GLN A 126 10.05 11.54 -10.97
CA GLN A 126 10.72 10.96 -9.82
C GLN A 126 10.11 11.54 -8.53
N ILE A 127 9.69 10.67 -7.61
CA ILE A 127 9.14 11.12 -6.31
C ILE A 127 10.26 11.90 -5.59
N PRO A 128 10.06 13.18 -5.27
CA PRO A 128 11.09 13.98 -4.61
C PRO A 128 11.46 13.41 -3.24
N ALA A 129 12.73 13.55 -2.83
CA ALA A 129 13.19 13.12 -1.50
C ALA A 129 12.39 13.79 -0.37
N THR A 130 12.01 15.06 -0.58
CA THR A 130 11.13 15.83 0.30
C THR A 130 9.78 15.15 0.54
N ILE A 131 9.24 14.41 -0.42
CA ILE A 131 8.02 13.61 -0.26
C ILE A 131 8.29 12.31 0.49
N LEU A 132 9.40 11.64 0.19
CA LEU A 132 9.77 10.38 0.87
C LEU A 132 9.95 10.59 2.38
N GLU A 133 10.50 11.73 2.79
CA GLU A 133 10.66 12.11 4.19
C GLU A 133 9.31 12.27 4.94
N LYS A 134 8.21 12.50 4.23
CA LYS A 134 6.87 12.67 4.82
C LYS A 134 6.14 11.36 5.09
N ILE A 135 6.64 10.20 4.65
CA ILE A 135 5.96 8.91 4.87
C ILE A 135 5.72 8.63 6.36
N GLY A 136 6.66 9.03 7.22
CA GLY A 136 6.56 8.85 8.67
C GLY A 136 5.44 9.65 9.36
N THR A 137 4.91 10.67 8.70
CA THR A 137 3.86 11.54 9.25
C THR A 137 2.45 10.98 9.03
N VAL A 138 2.31 9.87 8.30
CA VAL A 138 1.00 9.28 7.96
C VAL A 138 0.54 8.27 9.02
N ALA A 139 -0.75 8.29 9.29
CA ALA A 139 -1.46 7.33 10.13
C ALA A 139 -2.49 6.56 9.29
N CYS A 140 -2.57 5.24 9.45
CA CYS A 140 -3.70 4.45 8.97
C CYS A 140 -4.71 4.32 10.10
N ILE A 141 -5.99 4.52 9.80
CA ILE A 141 -7.06 4.61 10.79
C ILE A 141 -8.09 3.54 10.48
N ASN A 142 -8.41 2.71 11.46
CA ASN A 142 -9.45 1.70 11.39
C ASN A 142 -10.59 2.08 12.35
N ALA A 143 -11.79 2.27 11.80
CA ALA A 143 -13.00 2.60 12.54
C ALA A 143 -14.09 1.54 12.29
N ASN A 144 -15.11 1.49 13.16
CA ASN A 144 -16.27 0.61 13.01
C ASN A 144 -17.45 1.35 12.39
N HIS A 145 -17.65 1.11 11.10
CA HIS A 145 -18.79 1.64 10.37
C HIS A 145 -19.83 0.54 10.17
N GLN A 146 -20.98 0.65 10.85
CA GLN A 146 -22.14 -0.24 10.72
C GLN A 146 -21.83 -1.75 10.93
N GLY A 147 -20.86 -2.07 11.80
CA GLY A 147 -20.46 -3.45 12.07
C GLY A 147 -19.34 -3.97 11.16
N GLU A 148 -18.91 -3.18 10.18
CA GLU A 148 -17.75 -3.44 9.33
C GLU A 148 -16.57 -2.56 9.74
N THR A 149 -15.35 -3.10 9.63
CA THR A 149 -14.14 -2.30 9.82
C THR A 149 -13.81 -1.56 8.53
N VAL A 150 -13.78 -0.23 8.59
CA VAL A 150 -13.34 0.62 7.49
C VAL A 150 -11.93 1.14 7.78
N GLN A 151 -11.09 1.16 6.75
CA GLN A 151 -9.74 1.73 6.83
C GLN A 151 -9.66 3.00 6.00
N PHE A 152 -9.10 4.05 6.58
CA PHE A 152 -8.75 5.30 5.90
C PHE A 152 -7.44 5.86 6.46
N SER A 153 -7.07 7.08 6.07
CA SER A 153 -5.77 7.67 6.34
C SER A 153 -5.89 8.92 7.20
N GLY A 154 -4.78 9.35 7.79
CA GLY A 154 -4.65 10.61 8.50
C GLY A 154 -3.20 11.08 8.53
N VAL A 155 -2.97 12.26 9.11
CA VAL A 155 -1.64 12.84 9.25
C VAL A 155 -1.41 13.35 10.66
N PHE A 156 -0.25 13.05 11.25
CA PHE A 156 0.19 13.63 12.50
C PHE A 156 0.51 15.11 12.31
N ILE A 157 -0.11 15.98 13.11
CA ILE A 157 0.06 17.45 13.04
C ILE A 157 0.75 18.03 14.28
N ASP A 158 1.06 17.21 15.29
CA ASP A 158 1.92 17.60 16.40
C ASP A 158 2.71 16.43 16.99
N ARG A 159 3.62 16.75 17.92
CA ARG A 159 4.42 15.76 18.68
C ARG A 159 3.60 14.94 19.67
N LYS A 160 2.47 15.47 20.13
CA LYS A 160 1.63 14.84 21.17
C LYS A 160 0.72 13.76 20.59
N GLY A 161 0.73 13.57 19.27
CA GLY A 161 -0.08 12.55 18.60
C GLY A 161 -1.44 13.05 18.15
N LEU A 162 -1.61 14.34 17.92
CA LEU A 162 -2.80 14.87 17.27
C LEU A 162 -2.78 14.50 15.78
N ILE A 163 -3.85 13.86 15.31
CA ILE A 163 -4.01 13.38 13.95
C ILE A 163 -5.16 14.13 13.28
N LEU A 164 -4.91 14.68 12.10
CA LEU A 164 -5.93 15.23 11.21
C LEU A 164 -6.39 14.17 10.21
N SER A 165 -7.70 14.05 10.00
CA SER A 165 -8.30 13.12 9.03
C SER A 165 -9.66 13.64 8.52
N THR A 166 -10.35 12.85 7.70
CA THR A 166 -11.73 13.10 7.24
C THR A 166 -12.76 12.57 8.23
N ALA A 167 -13.97 13.14 8.22
CA ALA A 167 -15.03 12.82 9.18
C ALA A 167 -16.06 11.79 8.68
N HIS A 168 -16.26 11.62 7.37
CA HIS A 168 -17.39 10.85 6.82
C HIS A 168 -17.38 9.35 7.18
N ASP A 169 -16.22 8.78 7.51
CA ASP A 169 -16.09 7.38 7.94
C ASP A 169 -16.20 7.21 9.47
N LEU A 170 -16.31 8.33 10.20
CA LEU A 170 -16.30 8.38 11.66
C LEU A 170 -17.68 8.67 12.26
N LYS A 171 -17.85 8.30 13.53
CA LYS A 171 -18.95 8.75 14.38
C LYS A 171 -18.41 9.59 15.54
N GLU A 172 -19.24 10.47 16.06
CA GLU A 172 -18.92 11.21 17.27
C GLU A 172 -18.64 10.26 18.45
N HIS A 173 -17.64 10.59 19.28
CA HIS A 173 -17.25 9.82 20.47
C HIS A 173 -16.87 8.35 20.22
N GLU A 174 -16.49 8.01 18.99
CA GLU A 174 -15.96 6.69 18.64
C GLU A 174 -14.46 6.58 18.99
N GLU A 175 -14.04 5.42 19.53
CA GLU A 175 -12.63 5.06 19.65
C GLU A 175 -12.19 4.39 18.34
N VAL A 176 -11.05 4.81 17.81
CA VAL A 176 -10.48 4.26 16.58
C VAL A 176 -9.13 3.60 16.83
N ASN A 177 -8.78 2.62 15.98
CA ASN A 177 -7.46 1.99 16.01
C ASN A 177 -6.55 2.67 15.00
N ILE A 178 -5.40 3.13 15.46
CA ILE A 178 -4.39 3.83 14.65
C ILE A 178 -3.20 2.91 14.43
N ILE A 179 -2.75 2.83 13.19
CA ILE A 179 -1.54 2.09 12.79
C ILE A 179 -0.60 3.05 12.08
N SER A 180 0.58 3.28 12.66
CA SER A 180 1.62 4.07 11.99
C SER A 180 2.23 3.32 10.80
N THR A 181 2.94 4.03 9.92
CA THR A 181 3.62 3.43 8.76
C THR A 181 4.70 2.41 9.12
N ILE A 182 5.21 2.43 10.37
CA ILE A 182 6.14 1.44 10.92
C ILE A 182 5.45 0.32 11.75
N ASN A 183 4.14 0.15 11.58
CA ASN A 183 3.33 -0.89 12.22
C ASN A 183 3.24 -0.81 13.76
N THR A 184 3.41 0.37 14.35
CA THR A 184 3.03 0.64 15.74
C THR A 184 1.54 0.92 15.84
N HIS A 185 0.86 0.32 16.82
CA HIS A 185 -0.59 0.39 17.04
C HIS A 185 -0.93 1.28 18.23
N PHE A 186 -1.97 2.09 18.10
CA PHE A 186 -2.50 2.96 19.15
C PHE A 186 -4.02 2.93 19.16
N LYS A 187 -4.61 3.24 20.31
CA LYS A 187 -6.01 3.65 20.40
C LYS A 187 -6.07 5.17 20.32
N GLY A 188 -7.05 5.70 19.61
CA GLY A 188 -7.26 7.13 19.46
C GLY A 188 -8.70 7.55 19.76
N ASP A 189 -8.82 8.69 20.40
CA ASP A 189 -10.10 9.32 20.73
C ASP A 189 -10.38 10.44 19.74
N ILE A 190 -11.60 10.51 19.20
CA ILE A 190 -12.02 11.65 18.37
C ILE A 190 -12.27 12.84 19.30
N VAL A 191 -11.43 13.88 19.16
CA VAL A 191 -11.49 15.09 20.00
C VAL A 191 -12.20 16.25 19.33
N LYS A 192 -12.35 16.21 18.00
CA LYS A 192 -13.12 17.19 17.23
C LYS A 192 -13.61 16.57 15.93
N ILE A 193 -14.83 16.92 15.51
CA ILE A 193 -15.40 16.43 14.25
C ILE A 193 -16.31 17.49 13.65
N ASP A 194 -16.20 17.68 12.34
CA ASP A 194 -17.00 18.59 11.54
C ASP A 194 -17.40 17.88 10.25
N PHE A 195 -18.67 17.49 10.17
CA PHE A 195 -19.21 16.78 9.00
C PHE A 195 -19.41 17.70 7.79
N ASP A 196 -19.59 19.01 8.00
CA ASP A 196 -19.77 19.97 6.91
C ASP A 196 -18.46 20.18 6.15
N ARG A 197 -17.36 20.37 6.89
CA ARG A 197 -15.99 20.45 6.34
C ARG A 197 -15.40 19.08 6.03
N ASP A 198 -15.99 18.01 6.56
CA ASP A 198 -15.50 16.63 6.48
C ASP A 198 -14.09 16.48 7.06
N LEU A 199 -13.88 17.04 8.25
CA LEU A 199 -12.62 17.02 8.97
C LEU A 199 -12.82 16.53 10.40
N ALA A 200 -11.83 15.78 10.90
CA ALA A 200 -11.80 15.29 12.27
C ALA A 200 -10.40 15.38 12.85
N LEU A 201 -10.34 15.57 14.17
CA LEU A 201 -9.14 15.43 14.98
C LEU A 201 -9.25 14.20 15.86
N ILE A 202 -8.19 13.39 15.82
CA ILE A 202 -8.04 12.21 16.66
C ILE A 202 -6.81 12.38 17.53
N GLN A 203 -6.93 12.16 18.82
CA GLN A 203 -5.83 12.22 19.77
C GLN A 203 -5.39 10.81 20.14
N ILE A 204 -4.08 10.56 20.08
CA ILE A 204 -3.46 9.37 20.68
C ILE A 204 -2.48 9.79 21.78
N THR A 205 -2.09 8.84 22.64
CA THR A 205 -0.99 9.07 23.60
C THR A 205 0.32 8.56 23.01
N THR A 206 1.19 9.48 22.58
CA THR A 206 2.51 9.15 22.04
C THR A 206 3.46 10.36 22.14
N ASP A 207 4.75 10.12 21.90
CA ASP A 207 5.73 11.17 21.62
C ASP A 207 6.25 10.95 20.19
N LYS A 208 5.72 11.73 19.25
CA LYS A 208 5.94 11.55 17.81
C LYS A 208 7.00 12.51 17.30
N ASP A 209 8.09 11.94 16.78
CA ASP A 209 9.16 12.72 16.13
C ASP A 209 8.84 13.15 14.71
N GLN A 210 7.87 12.49 14.05
CA GLN A 210 7.48 12.77 12.66
C GLN A 210 6.02 13.21 12.58
N PHE A 211 5.83 14.49 12.28
CA PHE A 211 4.56 15.17 12.08
C PHE A 211 4.74 16.28 11.03
N ILE A 212 3.65 16.84 10.52
CA ILE A 212 3.69 17.99 9.62
C ILE A 212 3.48 19.30 10.39
N GLU A 213 4.20 20.33 9.99
CA GLU A 213 3.96 21.71 10.45
C GLU A 213 3.07 22.42 9.43
N LEU A 214 1.91 22.90 9.88
CA LEU A 214 0.93 23.54 9.00
C LEU A 214 1.36 24.95 8.57
N GLU A 215 2.18 25.63 9.37
CA GLU A 215 2.71 26.97 9.08
C GLU A 215 3.60 26.99 7.81
N GLY A 216 4.25 25.86 7.50
CA GLY A 216 5.03 25.68 6.27
C GLY A 216 4.19 25.22 5.07
N GLY A 217 2.87 25.19 5.20
CA GLY A 217 1.96 24.76 4.14
C GLY A 217 1.72 25.81 3.06
N ARG A 218 1.09 25.40 1.96
CA ARG A 218 0.86 26.25 0.78
C ARG A 218 -0.60 26.20 0.32
N ASN A 219 -1.27 27.36 0.38
CA ASN A 219 -2.70 27.53 0.06
C ASN A 219 -2.99 27.82 -1.42
N LEU A 220 -2.00 28.21 -2.21
CA LEU A 220 -2.19 28.64 -3.61
C LEU A 220 -1.41 27.74 -4.55
N LEU A 221 -2.09 26.74 -5.09
CA LEU A 221 -1.61 25.94 -6.21
C LEU A 221 -2.29 26.37 -7.51
N GLY A 222 -1.49 26.54 -8.56
CA GLY A 222 -1.94 26.75 -9.93
C GLY A 222 -2.44 25.46 -10.59
N MET A 223 -3.22 25.63 -11.65
CA MET A 223 -3.59 24.54 -12.55
C MET A 223 -2.33 23.89 -13.14
N GLY A 224 -2.28 22.56 -13.16
CA GLY A 224 -1.17 21.78 -13.67
C GLY A 224 -0.02 21.62 -12.68
N GLU A 225 -0.09 22.21 -11.48
CA GLU A 225 0.92 21.97 -10.45
C GLU A 225 0.85 20.54 -9.94
N LYS A 226 2.03 19.96 -9.76
CA LYS A 226 2.20 18.58 -9.35
C LYS A 226 2.06 18.43 -7.84
N VAL A 227 1.32 17.42 -7.44
CA VAL A 227 1.07 17.08 -6.03
C VAL A 227 1.26 15.60 -5.76
N PHE A 228 1.53 15.28 -4.50
CA PHE A 228 1.74 13.92 -4.02
C PHE A 228 0.89 13.69 -2.78
N SER A 229 0.08 12.64 -2.79
CA SER A 229 -0.64 12.13 -1.64
C SER A 229 0.11 10.96 -1.04
N ILE A 230 0.18 10.88 0.28
CA ILE A 230 0.73 9.72 0.98
C ILE A 230 -0.34 9.16 1.91
N GLY A 231 -0.70 7.90 1.74
CA GLY A 231 -1.83 7.32 2.45
C GLY A 231 -1.73 5.85 2.74
N CYS A 232 -2.84 5.28 3.18
CA CYS A 232 -3.01 3.87 3.49
C CYS A 232 -4.14 3.22 2.67
N PRO A 233 -4.06 3.18 1.32
CA PRO A 233 -5.07 2.52 0.51
C PRO A 233 -5.00 0.98 0.67
N VAL A 234 -6.16 0.32 0.75
CA VAL A 234 -6.29 -1.16 0.65
C VAL A 234 -5.34 -1.94 1.58
N SER A 235 -5.24 -1.59 2.88
CA SER A 235 -4.31 -2.21 3.85
C SER A 235 -2.80 -2.07 3.55
N LEU A 236 -2.44 -1.30 2.53
CA LEU A 236 -1.06 -0.89 2.25
C LEU A 236 -0.77 0.38 3.05
N ARG A 237 0.46 0.55 3.53
CA ARG A 237 0.86 1.69 4.37
C ARG A 237 1.89 2.54 3.65
N GLY A 238 1.74 3.87 3.69
CA GLY A 238 2.70 4.80 3.09
C GLY A 238 2.70 4.79 1.56
N THR A 239 1.58 4.46 0.93
CA THR A 239 1.45 4.48 -0.54
C THR A 239 1.45 5.91 -1.03
N ILE A 240 2.31 6.18 -2.03
CA ILE A 240 2.41 7.50 -2.66
C ILE A 240 1.63 7.48 -3.98
N SER A 241 0.67 8.39 -4.10
CA SER A 241 -0.01 8.71 -5.36
C SER A 241 0.45 10.10 -5.82
N SER A 242 0.77 10.26 -7.10
CA SER A 242 1.03 11.58 -7.69
C SER A 242 -0.10 12.02 -8.60
N GLY A 243 -0.29 13.32 -8.73
CA GLY A 243 -1.27 13.90 -9.64
C GLY A 243 -1.04 15.37 -9.90
N PHE A 244 -2.03 16.00 -10.53
CA PHE A 244 -1.98 17.42 -10.88
C PHE A 244 -3.26 18.13 -10.44
N ILE A 245 -3.12 19.37 -9.99
CA ILE A 245 -4.27 20.23 -9.70
C ILE A 245 -4.96 20.63 -11.00
N ASN A 246 -6.27 20.40 -11.11
CA ASN A 246 -7.02 20.68 -12.34
C ASN A 246 -7.49 22.13 -12.47
N GLY A 247 -7.30 22.95 -11.43
CA GLY A 247 -7.75 24.34 -11.40
C GLY A 247 -8.01 24.85 -9.98
N PRO A 248 -8.52 26.10 -9.85
CA PRO A 248 -8.85 26.68 -8.56
C PRO A 248 -9.98 25.91 -7.85
N PRO A 249 -10.11 26.08 -6.51
CA PRO A 249 -11.18 25.46 -5.75
C PRO A 249 -12.56 25.82 -6.27
N ARG A 250 -13.47 24.84 -6.21
CA ARG A 250 -14.88 25.02 -6.52
C ARG A 250 -15.70 24.82 -5.26
N MET A 251 -16.79 25.58 -5.14
CA MET A 251 -17.72 25.42 -4.03
C MET A 251 -18.54 24.13 -4.22
N ALA A 252 -18.49 23.25 -3.23
CA ALA A 252 -19.33 22.06 -3.13
C ALA A 252 -19.88 22.01 -1.70
N ASN A 253 -21.21 22.00 -1.55
CA ASN A 253 -21.89 22.07 -0.25
C ASN A 253 -21.36 23.21 0.66
N ASN A 254 -21.16 24.39 0.06
CA ASN A 254 -20.62 25.57 0.75
C ASN A 254 -19.18 25.44 1.28
N GLN A 255 -18.43 24.42 0.85
CA GLN A 255 -17.00 24.26 1.13
C GLN A 255 -16.16 24.37 -0.14
N PRO A 256 -14.98 25.02 -0.11
CA PRO A 256 -14.07 25.03 -1.24
C PRO A 256 -13.39 23.66 -1.37
N ILE A 257 -13.44 23.07 -2.56
CA ILE A 257 -12.83 21.76 -2.85
C ILE A 257 -11.96 21.86 -4.10
N TRP A 258 -10.73 21.35 -4.02
CA TRP A 258 -9.87 21.17 -5.19
C TRP A 258 -10.21 19.88 -5.93
N GLN A 259 -10.14 19.95 -7.24
CA GLN A 259 -10.16 18.76 -8.10
C GLN A 259 -8.74 18.47 -8.58
N ALA A 260 -8.31 17.22 -8.45
CA ALA A 260 -7.02 16.77 -8.93
C ALA A 260 -7.17 15.60 -9.91
N SER A 261 -6.30 15.57 -10.93
CA SER A 261 -6.07 14.38 -11.74
C SER A 261 -5.08 13.50 -11.00
N MET A 262 -5.59 12.67 -10.08
CA MET A 262 -4.82 11.82 -9.18
C MET A 262 -5.59 10.53 -8.95
N GLU A 263 -4.88 9.40 -8.94
CA GLU A 263 -5.50 8.13 -8.61
C GLU A 263 -5.78 8.03 -7.11
N ILE A 264 -7.06 7.92 -6.78
CA ILE A 264 -7.56 7.78 -5.41
C ILE A 264 -8.22 6.42 -5.27
N GLN A 265 -7.80 5.65 -4.28
CA GLN A 265 -8.31 4.30 -3.98
C GLN A 265 -9.06 4.29 -2.64
N PRO A 266 -9.88 3.25 -2.37
CA PRO A 266 -10.45 3.07 -1.03
C PRO A 266 -9.36 3.09 0.05
N GLY A 267 -9.60 3.87 1.10
CA GLY A 267 -8.65 4.13 2.19
C GLY A 267 -7.73 5.34 2.01
N SER A 268 -7.77 6.01 0.86
CA SER A 268 -7.04 7.27 0.65
C SER A 268 -7.70 8.49 1.33
N SER A 269 -8.97 8.43 1.72
CA SER A 269 -9.63 9.52 2.47
C SER A 269 -8.81 9.88 3.71
N GLY A 270 -8.61 11.17 3.95
CA GLY A 270 -7.77 11.69 5.05
C GLY A 270 -6.26 11.68 4.78
N SER A 271 -5.80 11.23 3.60
CA SER A 271 -4.37 11.28 3.26
C SER A 271 -3.88 12.73 3.12
N PRO A 272 -2.70 13.09 3.66
CA PRO A 272 -2.09 14.37 3.38
C PRO A 272 -1.61 14.46 1.93
N VAL A 273 -1.77 15.65 1.36
CA VAL A 273 -1.27 16.03 0.04
C VAL A 273 -0.18 17.08 0.20
N PHE A 274 0.87 16.93 -0.59
CA PHE A 274 2.04 17.82 -0.60
C PHE A 274 2.34 18.31 -2.03
N ASP A 275 2.98 19.47 -2.14
CA ASP A 275 3.61 19.91 -3.39
C ASP A 275 5.00 19.26 -3.59
N GLU A 276 5.67 19.53 -4.72
CA GLU A 276 7.01 18.99 -5.02
C GLU A 276 8.08 19.31 -3.97
N ASN A 277 7.90 20.37 -3.18
CA ASN A 277 8.83 20.77 -2.12
C ASN A 277 8.52 20.10 -0.77
N GLY A 278 7.44 19.31 -0.69
CA GLY A 278 6.99 18.68 0.55
C GLY A 278 6.21 19.63 1.45
N ALA A 279 5.77 20.79 0.95
CA ALA A 279 4.86 21.66 1.67
C ALA A 279 3.47 21.03 1.69
N PHE A 280 2.80 21.02 2.85
CA PHE A 280 1.45 20.48 2.97
C PHE A 280 0.44 21.42 2.29
N VAL A 281 -0.47 20.86 1.48
CA VAL A 281 -1.38 21.67 0.65
C VAL A 281 -2.86 21.36 0.87
N ALA A 282 -3.20 20.09 1.17
CA ALA A 282 -4.58 19.64 1.25
C ALA A 282 -4.70 18.27 1.94
N ILE A 283 -5.93 17.87 2.24
CA ILE A 283 -6.32 16.50 2.62
C ILE A 283 -7.12 15.87 1.49
N VAL A 284 -6.88 14.60 1.18
CA VAL A 284 -7.74 13.83 0.26
C VAL A 284 -9.12 13.64 0.89
N LYS A 285 -10.16 14.20 0.26
CA LYS A 285 -11.56 13.97 0.65
C LYS A 285 -12.07 12.62 0.14
N GLY A 286 -11.67 12.27 -1.08
CA GLY A 286 -12.16 11.09 -1.78
C GLY A 286 -12.08 11.24 -3.29
N ARG A 287 -12.92 10.50 -4.01
CA ARG A 287 -12.88 10.39 -5.47
C ARG A 287 -14.23 10.57 -6.14
N HIS A 288 -14.19 10.85 -7.43
CA HIS A 288 -15.38 10.73 -8.26
C HIS A 288 -15.90 9.29 -8.26
N ARG A 289 -17.22 9.11 -8.17
CA ARG A 289 -17.85 7.78 -8.03
C ARG A 289 -17.50 6.85 -9.19
N VAL A 290 -17.47 7.40 -10.41
CA VAL A 290 -17.26 6.64 -11.65
C VAL A 290 -15.78 6.57 -12.07
N SER A 291 -14.96 7.58 -11.73
CA SER A 291 -13.58 7.67 -12.21
C SER A 291 -12.61 7.67 -11.03
N THR A 292 -11.68 6.72 -11.01
CA THR A 292 -10.62 6.63 -9.99
C THR A 292 -9.51 7.67 -10.20
N GLY A 293 -9.39 8.23 -11.40
CA GLY A 293 -8.37 9.25 -11.75
C GLY A 293 -8.78 10.69 -11.44
N ILE A 294 -9.95 10.93 -10.85
CA ILE A 294 -10.41 12.25 -10.41
C ILE A 294 -10.57 12.24 -8.89
N GLY A 295 -9.66 12.94 -8.21
CA GLY A 295 -9.66 13.13 -6.77
C GLY A 295 -10.23 14.47 -6.34
N PHE A 296 -10.78 14.51 -5.14
CA PHE A 296 -11.24 15.72 -4.47
C PHE A 296 -10.43 15.97 -3.21
N LEU A 297 -9.96 17.20 -3.02
CA LEU A 297 -9.09 17.58 -1.91
C LEU A 297 -9.70 18.73 -1.11
N ILE A 298 -9.61 18.64 0.22
CA ILE A 298 -9.94 19.70 1.18
C ILE A 298 -8.71 20.61 1.29
N PRO A 299 -8.77 21.89 0.88
CA PRO A 299 -7.62 22.79 0.90
C PRO A 299 -7.10 23.05 2.32
N LEU A 300 -5.80 23.36 2.43
CA LEU A 300 -5.18 23.77 3.70
C LEU A 300 -5.92 24.94 4.37
N GLU A 301 -6.45 25.91 3.62
CA GLU A 301 -7.24 27.00 4.20
C GLU A 301 -8.43 26.50 5.02
N THR A 302 -9.21 25.53 4.49
CA THR A 302 -10.31 24.89 5.23
C THR A 302 -9.82 24.16 6.47
N VAL A 303 -8.64 23.55 6.40
CA VAL A 303 -8.01 22.88 7.55
C VAL A 303 -7.63 23.90 8.63
N ILE A 304 -7.02 25.02 8.26
CA ILE A 304 -6.65 26.09 9.19
C ILE A 304 -7.89 26.69 9.85
N ASP A 305 -8.95 26.96 9.08
CA ASP A 305 -10.22 27.44 9.62
C ASP A 305 -10.82 26.45 10.63
N PHE A 306 -10.82 25.16 10.29
CA PHE A 306 -11.28 24.09 11.17
C PHE A 306 -10.46 24.03 12.46
N LEU A 307 -9.14 24.20 12.41
CA LEU A 307 -8.28 24.16 13.61
C LEU A 307 -8.45 25.40 14.49
N ASN A 308 -8.69 26.56 13.90
CA ASN A 308 -8.82 27.83 14.62
C ASN A 308 -10.22 28.05 15.21
N GLU A 309 -11.26 27.40 14.68
CA GLU A 309 -12.60 27.51 15.24
C GLU A 309 -12.63 26.89 16.64
N GLN A 310 -12.93 27.68 17.67
CA GLN A 310 -13.15 27.14 19.01
C GLN A 310 -14.47 26.38 19.03
N ASP A 311 -14.50 25.23 19.72
CA ASP A 311 -15.72 24.45 19.86
C ASP A 311 -16.81 25.35 20.45
N LYS A 312 -17.90 25.54 19.69
CA LYS A 312 -19.11 26.16 20.22
C LYS A 312 -19.71 25.18 21.21
N GLN A 313 -19.43 25.41 22.51
CA GLN A 313 -20.09 24.73 23.62
C GLN A 313 -21.61 24.92 23.56
#